data_AF-A0A9X1HKJ2-F1
#
_entry.id   AF-A0A9X1HKJ2-F1
#
_cell.length_a   1.000
_cell.length_b   1.000
_cell.length_c   1.000
_cell.angle_alpha   90.00
_cell.angle_beta   90.00
_cell.angle_gamma   90.00
#
_symmetry.space_group_name_H-M   'P 1'
#
loop_
_entity.id
_entity.type
_entity.pdbx_description
1 polymer ?
#
loop_
_entity_poly.entity_id
_entity_poly.type
_entity_poly.pdbx_seq_one_letter_code
_entity_poly.pdbx_strand_id
1 'polypeptide(L)' 'MRALVMCNGGIPPERILAESLAGTGLIIGADGGGNNLFNLNVVPDVVIGDLDSFSSVQGDETRRTRHDTGHPDEAGMAD' A
#
# COMPACT_ATOMS: atom_id res chain seq x y z
N MET A 1 12.76 -3.37 17.51
CA MET A 1 11.55 -2.95 16.76
C MET A 1 11.47 -3.80 15.50
N ARG A 2 10.27 -4.27 15.12
CA ARG A 2 10.03 -5.09 13.92
C ARG A 2 9.04 -4.36 13.01
N ALA A 3 9.19 -4.58 11.71
CA ALA A 3 8.28 -4.07 10.68
C ALA A 3 7.72 -5.24 9.87
N LEU A 4 6.45 -5.13 9.47
CA LEU A 4 5.78 -6.02 8.52
C LEU A 4 5.54 -5.25 7.23
N VAL A 5 5.95 -5.82 6.11
CA VAL A 5 5.60 -5.31 4.78
C VAL A 5 4.65 -6.30 4.12
N MET A 6 3.41 -5.87 3.85
CA MET A 6 2.44 -6.63 3.09
C MET A 6 2.56 -6.28 1.61
N CYS A 7 3.01 -7.24 0.81
CA CYS A 7 3.07 -7.10 -0.64
C CYS A 7 1.72 -7.40 -1.31
N ASN A 8 1.59 -7.03 -2.58
CA ASN A 8 0.41 -7.30 -3.41
C ASN A 8 0.33 -8.76 -3.94
N GLY A 9 0.72 -9.72 -3.10
CA GLY A 9 0.69 -11.16 -3.39
C GLY A 9 -0.46 -11.88 -2.69
N GLY A 10 -0.46 -13.21 -2.77
CA GLY A 10 -1.42 -14.05 -2.03
C GLY A 10 -1.29 -13.87 -0.52
N ILE A 11 -2.42 -13.82 0.19
CA ILE A 11 -2.46 -13.67 1.64
C ILE A 11 -1.92 -14.96 2.30
N PRO A 12 -0.92 -14.87 3.21
CA PRO A 12 -0.42 -16.03 3.94
C PRO A 12 -1.51 -16.68 4.82
N PRO A 13 -1.32 -17.94 5.25
CA PRO A 13 -2.18 -18.54 6.26
C PRO A 13 -2.28 -17.67 7.51
N GLU A 14 -3.48 -17.60 8.10
CA GLU A 14 -3.81 -16.74 9.26
C GLU A 14 -2.81 -16.86 10.40
N ARG A 15 -2.31 -18.07 10.69
CA ARG A 15 -1.30 -18.30 11.72
C ARG A 15 0.00 -17.52 11.48
N ILE A 16 0.52 -17.55 10.25
CA ILE A 16 1.76 -16.85 9.89
C ILE A 16 1.54 -15.34 10.01
N LEU A 17 0.38 -14.87 9.56
CA LEU A 17 0.01 -13.47 9.65
C LEU A 17 -0.08 -13.01 11.12
N ALA A 18 -0.76 -13.77 11.98
CA ALA A 18 -0.88 -13.47 13.41
C ALA A 18 0.49 -13.44 14.11
N GLU A 19 1.36 -14.42 13.84
CA GLU A 19 2.73 -14.47 14.38
C GLU A 19 3.58 -13.28 13.89
N SER A 20 3.37 -12.84 12.63
CA SER A 20 4.10 -11.71 12.04
C SER A 20 3.62 -10.35 12.54
N LEU A 21 2.32 -10.22 12.81
CA LEU A 21 1.72 -9.02 13.41
C LEU A 21 2.07 -8.90 14.90
N ALA A 22 2.19 -10.03 15.60
CA ALA A 22 2.46 -10.05 17.03
C ALA A 22 3.79 -9.36 17.37
N GLY A 23 3.72 -8.17 17.98
CA GLY A 23 4.86 -7.38 18.41
C GLY A 23 5.65 -6.72 17.27
N THR A 24 4.98 -6.48 16.15
CA THR A 24 5.43 -5.57 15.10
C THR A 24 4.99 -4.15 15.45
N GLY A 25 5.90 -3.19 15.29
CA GLY A 25 5.65 -1.78 15.62
C GLY A 25 5.50 -0.88 14.41
N LEU A 26 5.55 -1.45 13.20
CA LEU A 26 5.38 -0.74 11.94
C LEU A 26 4.79 -1.69 10.88
N ILE A 27 3.68 -1.31 10.28
CA ILE A 27 2.95 -2.09 9.27
C ILE A 27 2.91 -1.26 7.98
N ILE A 28 3.46 -1.81 6.91
CA ILE A 28 3.58 -1.15 5.61
C ILE A 28 2.80 -1.94 4.57
N GLY A 29 1.91 -1.28 3.83
CA GLY A 29 1.35 -1.83 2.60
C GLY A 29 2.23 -1.44 1.41
N ALA A 30 2.69 -2.41 0.62
CA ALA A 30 3.34 -2.12 -0.65
C ALA A 30 2.29 -2.15 -1.76
N ASP A 31 1.94 -0.97 -2.27
CA ASP A 31 0.96 -0.74 -3.34
C ASP A 31 -0.36 -1.47 -3.05
N GLY A 32 -0.83 -2.38 -3.90
CA GLY A 32 -2.07 -3.15 -3.66
C GLY A 32 -2.03 -4.03 -2.40
N GLY A 33 -0.84 -4.27 -1.81
CA GLY A 33 -0.69 -4.90 -0.50
C GLY A 33 -1.37 -4.12 0.63
N GLY A 34 -1.58 -2.80 0.46
CA GLY A 34 -2.43 -2.00 1.35
C GLY A 34 -3.88 -2.47 1.35
N ASN A 35 -4.43 -2.85 0.19
CA ASN A 35 -5.80 -3.38 0.09
C ASN A 35 -5.94 -4.69 0.86
N ASN A 36 -4.92 -5.57 0.78
CA ASN A 36 -4.92 -6.82 1.52
C ASN A 36 -4.98 -6.58 3.03
N LEU A 37 -4.25 -5.59 3.55
CA LEU A 37 -4.33 -5.22 4.97
C LEU A 37 -5.73 -4.73 5.35
N PHE A 38 -6.35 -3.86 4.54
CA PHE A 38 -7.72 -3.41 4.79
C PHE A 38 -8.75 -4.55 4.76
N ASN A 39 -8.62 -5.49 3.82
CA ASN A 39 -9.47 -6.69 3.75
C ASN A 39 -9.35 -7.57 5.00
N LEU A 40 -8.20 -7.52 5.68
CA LEU A 40 -7.90 -8.22 6.92
C LEU A 40 -8.27 -7.39 8.17
N ASN A 41 -8.88 -6.22 8.02
CA ASN A 41 -9.14 -5.25 9.09
C ASN A 41 -7.88 -4.81 9.85
N VAL A 42 -6.73 -4.79 9.16
CA VAL A 42 -5.46 -4.26 9.67
C VAL A 42 -5.22 -2.90 9.03
N VAL A 43 -4.99 -1.87 9.85
CA VAL A 43 -4.67 -0.52 9.37
C VAL A 43 -3.16 -0.41 9.16
N PRO A 44 -2.64 -0.19 7.93
CA PRO A 44 -1.24 0.11 7.72
C PRO A 44 -0.88 1.48 8.32
N ASP A 45 0.34 1.61 8.84
CA ASP A 45 0.90 2.92 9.21
C ASP A 45 1.21 3.76 7.96
N VAL A 46 1.60 3.10 6.86
CA VAL A 46 1.90 3.73 5.58
C VAL A 46 1.67 2.76 4.42
N VAL A 47 1.25 3.30 3.27
CA VAL A 47 1.23 2.58 1.98
C VAL A 47 2.25 3.24 1.04
N ILE A 48 3.09 2.44 0.38
CA ILE A 48 4.17 2.92 -0.50
C ILE A 48 4.11 2.24 -1.86
N GLY A 49 4.48 2.95 -2.92
CA GLY A 49 4.43 2.49 -4.31
C GLY A 49 4.07 3.65 -5.25
N ASP A 50 3.85 3.35 -6.53
CA ASP A 50 3.22 4.26 -7.51
C ASP A 50 1.69 4.34 -7.33
N LEU A 51 1.11 3.41 -6.56
CA LEU A 51 -0.29 3.39 -6.10
C LEU A 51 -1.30 3.12 -7.22
N ASP A 52 -0.88 2.57 -8.36
CA ASP A 52 -1.79 2.26 -9.46
C ASP A 52 -2.71 1.06 -9.16
N SER A 53 -2.32 0.22 -8.19
CA SER A 53 -3.06 -0.97 -7.76
C SER A 53 -3.65 -0.82 -6.35
N PHE A 54 -3.46 0.31 -5.70
CA PHE A 54 -4.02 0.61 -4.38
C PHE A 54 -5.38 1.31 -4.50
N SER A 55 -6.39 0.80 -3.79
CA SER A 55 -7.73 1.40 -3.71
C SER A 55 -8.17 1.47 -2.25
N SER A 56 -8.02 2.64 -1.64
CA SER A 56 -8.51 2.88 -0.28
C SER A 56 -10.04 2.94 -0.27
N VAL A 57 -10.71 1.79 -0.18
CA VAL A 57 -12.17 1.74 0.04
C VAL A 57 -12.44 1.58 1.54
N GLN A 58 -12.17 2.64 2.29
CA GLN A 58 -12.84 2.95 3.56
C GLN A 58 -13.24 4.42 3.45
N GLY A 59 -14.55 4.69 3.52
CA GLY A 59 -15.21 5.89 3.01
C GLY A 59 -14.46 7.22 3.19
N ASP A 60 -14.26 7.91 2.06
CA ASP A 60 -14.08 9.36 1.81
C ASP A 60 -13.15 10.24 2.66
N GLU A 61 -12.57 9.77 3.77
CA GLU A 61 -11.73 10.62 4.61
C GLU A 61 -10.26 10.26 4.39
N THR A 62 -9.50 11.24 3.89
CA THR A 62 -8.02 11.30 3.78
C THR A 62 -7.41 11.02 2.41
N ARG A 63 -7.82 11.78 1.38
CA ARG A 63 -6.95 12.04 0.22
C ARG A 63 -5.99 13.21 0.52
N ARG A 64 -4.86 12.93 1.16
CA ARG A 64 -3.65 13.77 1.06
C ARG A 64 -2.59 13.03 0.24
N THR A 65 -2.90 12.75 -1.02
CA THR A 65 -1.85 12.39 -1.99
C THR A 65 -1.17 13.69 -2.43
N ARG A 66 0.09 13.89 -2.05
CA ARG A 66 0.93 14.87 -2.74
C ARG A 66 1.33 14.23 -4.06
N HIS A 67 0.68 14.65 -5.14
CA HIS A 67 1.14 14.37 -6.49
C HIS A 67 2.45 15.14 -6.71
N ASP A 68 3.55 14.42 -6.85
CA ASP A 68 4.75 14.94 -7.51
C ASP A 68 4.60 14.63 -9.01
N THR A 69 4.02 15.58 -9.76
CA THR A 69 3.94 15.48 -11.22
C THR A 69 5.30 15.84 -11.80
N GLY A 70 6.19 14.86 -11.84
CA GLY A 70 7.56 15.00 -12.33
C GLY A 70 7.89 14.08 -13.49
N HIS A 71 7.10 14.05 -14.56
CA HIS A 71 7.58 13.66 -15.89
C HIS A 71 6.79 14.39 -16.99
N PRO A 72 7.46 15.19 -17.85
CA PRO A 72 6.79 15.86 -18.95
C PRO A 72 6.47 14.85 -20.06
N ASP A 73 5.22 14.88 -20.51
CA ASP A 73 4.76 14.17 -21.69
C ASP A 73 5.66 14.47 -22.90
N GLU A 74 6.04 13.42 -23.64
CA GLU A 74 6.76 13.55 -24.90
C GLU A 74 5.91 14.28 -25.94
N ALA A 75 6.06 15.60 -25.97
CA ALA A 75 5.62 16.45 -27.06
C ALA A 75 6.69 16.48 -28.15
N GLY A 76 6.38 15.86 -29.29
CA GLY A 76 6.91 16.26 -30.59
C GLY A 76 7.87 15.27 -31.25
N MET A 77 7.35 14.53 -32.23
CA MET A 77 8.09 14.31 -33.48
C MET A 77 7.18 14.70 -34.65
N ALA A 78 7.53 15.85 -35.23
CA ALA A 78 7.19 16.19 -36.60
C ALA A 78 8.29 15.63 -37.51
N ASP A 79 7.88 15.01 -38.61
CA ASP A 79 8.18 15.45 -39.98
C ASP A 79 7.15 14.85 -40.95
#